data_AF-A0A2N2LB34-F1
#
_entry.id   AF-A0A2N2LB34-F1
#
_cell.length_a   1.000
_cell.length_b   1.000
_cell.length_c   1.000
_cell.angle_alpha   90.00
_cell.angle_beta   90.00
_cell.angle_gamma   90.00
#
_symmetry.space_group_name_H-M   'P 1'
#
loop_
_entity.id
_entity.type
_entity.pdbx_description
1 polymer ?
#
loop_
_entity_poly.entity_id
_entity_poly.type
_entity_poly.pdbx_seq_one_letter_code
_entity_poly.pdbx_strand_id
1 'polypeptide(L)'
;MDTAPGLCGRCEHVRTVASAKGSVFFRCARHEQDPAFPKYPRLPVMRCAGFEARALPVEIAMTSQPSPASPDAPIPPRERAARQENLFERIGGREVVERVVREFYDRVAADPELRALFPEDLEHGREKQTLFMEQWLGGEARYSTLYGHPRLRIRHFPFVIDQKAAGRWLRHFGEALRAAGVGEPEIAEILAGLGPMARHMINNDQDVPRDPIGDVFLT
;
A
#
# COMPACT_ATOMS: atom_id res chain seq x y z
N MET A 1 1.74 -15.54 3.77
CA MET A 1 2.66 -16.70 3.70
C MET A 1 3.91 -16.22 3.00
N ASP A 2 4.93 -15.84 3.79
CA ASP A 2 6.19 -15.31 3.27
C ASP A 2 6.87 -16.33 2.37
N THR A 3 7.11 -15.96 1.13
CA THR A 3 7.80 -16.76 0.13
C THR A 3 9.30 -16.67 0.41
N ALA A 4 9.74 -17.24 1.54
CA ALA A 4 11.14 -17.23 1.94
C ALA A 4 12.01 -17.81 0.79
N PRO A 5 13.11 -17.17 0.39
CA PRO A 5 13.90 -17.56 -0.80
C PRO A 5 14.63 -18.91 -0.70
N GLY A 6 14.44 -19.66 0.40
CA GLY A 6 15.16 -20.92 0.66
C GLY A 6 16.67 -20.69 0.84
N LEU A 7 17.48 -21.61 0.32
CA LEU A 7 18.94 -21.56 0.36
C LEU A 7 19.50 -20.27 -0.28
N CYS A 8 18.84 -19.74 -1.32
CA CYS A 8 19.28 -18.49 -1.96
C CYS A 8 19.27 -17.28 -1.01
N GLY A 9 18.45 -17.27 0.05
CA GLY A 9 18.45 -16.17 1.02
C GLY A 9 19.70 -16.07 1.88
N ARG A 10 20.51 -17.14 1.95
CA ARG A 10 21.69 -17.23 2.81
C ARG A 10 22.95 -17.65 2.05
N CYS A 11 22.89 -17.65 0.71
CA CYS A 11 24.00 -18.07 -0.14
C CYS A 11 24.98 -16.91 -0.37
N GLU A 12 26.28 -17.16 -0.34
CA GLU A 12 27.32 -16.17 -0.60
C GLU A 12 27.29 -15.63 -2.04
N HIS A 13 26.88 -16.47 -2.99
CA HIS A 13 26.80 -16.10 -4.40
C HIS A 13 25.53 -15.35 -4.78
N VAL A 14 24.57 -15.19 -3.86
CA VAL A 14 23.33 -14.50 -4.19
C VAL A 14 23.58 -12.99 -4.30
N ARG A 15 22.93 -12.37 -5.28
CA ARG A 15 22.84 -10.92 -5.40
C ARG A 15 21.37 -10.54 -5.42
N THR A 16 20.97 -9.78 -4.42
CA THR A 16 19.60 -9.27 -4.32
C THR A 16 19.49 -8.06 -5.24
N VAL A 17 18.66 -8.17 -6.26
CA VAL A 17 18.39 -7.10 -7.21
C VAL A 17 17.02 -6.53 -6.87
N ALA A 18 17.03 -5.34 -6.28
CA ALA A 18 15.81 -4.55 -6.14
C ALA A 18 15.56 -3.80 -7.45
N SER A 19 14.40 -3.98 -8.04
CA SER A 19 13.94 -3.12 -9.12
C SER A 19 13.49 -1.76 -8.56
N ALA A 20 13.51 -0.72 -9.40
CA ALA A 20 12.95 0.60 -9.07
C ALA A 20 11.45 0.54 -8.67
N LYS A 21 10.76 -0.56 -8.99
CA LYS A 21 9.35 -0.83 -8.67
C LYS A 21 9.17 -1.68 -7.39
N GLY A 22 10.24 -1.92 -6.63
CA GLY A 22 10.21 -2.61 -5.33
C GLY A 22 10.20 -4.14 -5.39
N SER A 23 10.09 -4.76 -6.58
CA SER A 23 10.26 -6.20 -6.71
C SER A 23 11.71 -6.60 -6.42
N VAL A 24 11.87 -7.60 -5.57
CA VAL A 24 13.17 -8.15 -5.17
C VAL A 24 13.40 -9.47 -5.89
N PHE A 25 14.47 -9.54 -6.67
CA PHE A 25 14.89 -10.74 -7.36
C PHE A 25 16.20 -11.25 -6.77
N PHE A 26 16.37 -12.56 -6.78
CA PHE A 26 17.61 -13.20 -6.34
C PHE A 26 18.34 -13.66 -7.58
N ARG A 27 19.51 -13.07 -7.84
CA ARG A 27 20.38 -13.41 -8.95
C ARG A 27 21.52 -14.30 -8.45
N CYS A 28 21.82 -15.40 -9.14
CA CYS A 28 22.99 -16.23 -8.84
C CYS A 28 24.22 -15.69 -9.56
N ALA A 29 25.26 -15.27 -8.82
CA ALA A 29 26.51 -14.81 -9.42
C ALA A 29 27.31 -15.94 -10.10
N ARG A 30 27.17 -17.20 -9.66
CA ARG A 30 27.87 -18.35 -10.29
C ARG A 30 27.50 -18.56 -11.75
N HIS A 31 26.31 -18.11 -12.17
CA HIS A 31 25.87 -18.19 -13.58
C HIS A 31 26.85 -17.49 -14.54
N GLU A 32 27.61 -16.51 -14.08
CA GLU A 32 28.63 -15.83 -14.91
C GLU A 32 29.83 -16.73 -15.24
N GLN A 33 30.11 -17.73 -14.40
CA GLN A 33 31.26 -18.62 -14.53
C GLN A 33 30.85 -20.02 -15.00
N ASP A 34 29.66 -20.47 -14.61
CA ASP A 34 29.12 -21.77 -14.95
C ASP A 34 27.62 -21.65 -15.33
N PRO A 35 27.29 -21.77 -16.63
CA PRO A 35 25.91 -21.71 -17.14
C PRO A 35 24.96 -22.79 -16.59
N ALA A 36 25.48 -23.87 -15.98
CA ALA A 36 24.65 -24.89 -15.35
C ALA A 36 23.85 -24.34 -14.15
N PHE A 37 24.29 -23.22 -13.55
CA PHE A 37 23.51 -22.52 -12.53
C PHE A 37 22.54 -21.52 -13.18
N PRO A 38 21.26 -21.48 -12.77
CA PRO A 38 20.31 -20.51 -13.30
C PRO A 38 20.64 -19.08 -12.85
N LYS A 39 20.62 -18.12 -13.80
CA LYS A 39 20.84 -16.69 -13.52
C LYS A 39 19.85 -16.13 -12.50
N TYR A 40 18.58 -16.54 -12.59
CA TYR A 40 17.49 -16.20 -11.68
C TYR A 40 16.76 -17.50 -11.28
N PRO A 41 17.12 -18.13 -10.15
CA PRO A 41 16.50 -19.38 -9.72
C PRO A 41 15.02 -19.19 -9.36
N ARG A 42 14.22 -20.23 -9.58
CA ARG A 42 12.84 -20.29 -9.08
C ARG A 42 12.86 -20.50 -7.57
N LEU A 43 12.18 -19.63 -6.82
CA LEU A 43 12.16 -19.65 -5.36
C LEU A 43 10.91 -20.39 -4.84
N PRO A 44 10.99 -21.04 -3.66
CA PRO A 44 12.17 -21.20 -2.81
C PRO A 44 13.15 -22.23 -3.37
N VAL A 45 14.46 -21.95 -3.34
CA VAL A 45 15.47 -22.96 -3.67
C VAL A 45 15.71 -23.83 -2.45
N MET A 46 15.28 -25.07 -2.50
CA MET A 46 15.42 -26.00 -1.37
C MET A 46 16.69 -26.84 -1.44
N ARG A 47 17.30 -27.00 -2.63
CA ARG A 47 18.55 -27.73 -2.87
C ARG A 47 19.34 -27.05 -3.99
N CYS A 48 20.64 -26.90 -3.82
CA CYS A 48 21.56 -26.37 -4.83
C CYS A 48 22.96 -26.93 -4.60
N ALA A 49 23.59 -27.51 -5.62
CA ALA A 49 24.93 -28.10 -5.53
C ALA A 49 26.04 -27.04 -5.35
N GLY A 50 25.78 -25.78 -5.71
CA GLY A 50 26.71 -24.66 -5.57
C GLY A 50 26.34 -23.70 -4.44
N PHE A 51 25.61 -24.17 -3.43
CA PHE A 51 25.29 -23.36 -2.25
C PHE A 51 26.50 -23.26 -1.32
N GLU A 52 26.89 -22.04 -1.00
CA GLU A 52 27.92 -21.71 -0.02
C GLU A 52 27.31 -20.73 0.99
N ALA A 53 27.37 -21.05 2.28
CA ALA A 53 26.67 -20.25 3.30
C ALA A 53 27.41 -18.94 3.57
N ARG A 54 26.71 -17.80 3.48
CA ARG A 54 27.26 -16.50 3.85
C ARG A 54 27.52 -16.46 5.36
N ALA A 55 28.77 -16.23 5.77
CA ALA A 55 29.11 -16.02 7.17
C ALA A 55 28.39 -14.76 7.70
N LEU A 56 27.71 -14.88 8.85
CA LEU A 56 27.16 -13.73 9.56
C LEU A 56 28.28 -13.08 10.39
N PRO A 57 28.39 -11.75 10.45
CA PRO A 57 29.31 -11.10 11.38
C PRO A 57 28.89 -11.40 12.82
N VAL A 58 29.83 -11.89 13.62
CA VAL A 58 29.66 -12.14 15.06
C VAL A 58 29.98 -10.84 15.83
N GLU A 59 29.26 -10.63 16.93
CA GLU A 59 29.30 -9.51 17.91
C GLU A 59 28.38 -8.33 17.54
N ILE A 60 27.41 -7.93 18.38
CA ILE A 60 27.62 -7.37 19.74
C ILE A 60 26.59 -7.90 20.76
N ALA A 61 27.12 -8.20 21.95
CA ALA A 61 26.43 -8.60 23.16
C ALA A 61 25.59 -7.47 23.81
N MET A 62 24.46 -7.87 24.39
CA MET A 62 23.84 -7.37 25.62
C MET A 62 24.44 -6.09 26.24
N THR A 63 23.93 -4.91 25.88
CA THR A 63 23.72 -3.81 26.84
C THR A 63 22.46 -3.03 26.45
N SER A 64 21.57 -2.90 27.42
CA SER A 64 20.29 -2.20 27.32
C SER A 64 20.50 -0.70 27.46
N GLN A 65 20.18 0.09 26.44
CA GLN A 65 19.59 1.44 26.59
C GLN A 65 18.76 1.78 25.33
N PRO A 66 17.53 2.31 25.47
CA PRO A 66 16.78 2.84 24.33
C PRO A 66 17.43 4.15 23.86
N SER A 67 17.85 4.18 22.60
CA SER A 67 18.28 5.41 21.92
C SER A 67 17.04 6.24 21.54
N PRO A 68 17.05 7.58 21.67
CA PRO A 68 15.91 8.40 21.28
C PRO A 68 15.64 8.24 19.78
N ALA A 69 14.42 7.85 19.43
CA ALA A 69 14.00 7.60 18.06
C ALA A 69 14.26 8.84 17.19
N SER A 70 14.94 8.63 16.05
CA SER A 70 15.08 9.65 15.02
C SER A 70 13.71 10.00 14.42
N PRO A 71 13.43 11.28 14.10
CA PRO A 71 12.13 11.74 13.59
C PRO A 71 11.74 11.13 12.24
N ASP A 72 12.67 10.51 11.52
CA ASP A 72 12.47 9.92 10.18
C ASP A 72 12.43 8.37 10.15
N ALA A 73 12.38 7.70 11.30
CA ALA A 73 12.25 6.25 11.32
C ALA A 73 10.82 5.82 10.89
N PRO A 74 10.66 4.82 10.00
CA PRO A 74 9.34 4.30 9.66
C PRO A 74 8.69 3.66 10.89
N ILE A 75 7.56 4.24 11.30
CA ILE A 75 6.79 3.81 12.47
C ILE A 75 6.39 2.33 12.29
N PRO A 76 6.68 1.45 13.26
CA PRO A 76 6.32 0.04 13.18
C PRO A 76 4.81 -0.16 12.99
N PRO A 77 4.38 -1.22 12.27
CA PRO A 77 2.97 -1.43 11.91
C PRO A 77 1.98 -1.42 13.09
N ARG A 78 2.42 -1.88 14.27
CA ARG A 78 1.60 -1.89 15.50
C ARG A 78 1.39 -0.48 16.07
N GLU A 79 2.39 0.38 16.00
CA GLU A 79 2.27 1.79 16.42
C GLU A 79 1.46 2.61 15.42
N ARG A 80 1.52 2.27 14.12
CA ARG A 80 0.59 2.81 13.11
C ARG A 80 -0.86 2.43 13.41
N ALA A 81 -1.14 1.15 13.68
CA ALA A 81 -2.47 0.68 14.00
C ALA A 81 -3.04 1.36 15.27
N ALA A 82 -2.26 1.43 16.35
CA ALA A 82 -2.68 2.11 17.59
C ALA A 82 -2.85 3.63 17.42
N ARG A 83 -2.02 4.29 16.59
CA ARG A 83 -2.17 5.72 16.26
C ARG A 83 -3.41 5.97 15.42
N GLN A 84 -3.73 5.04 14.53
CA GLN A 84 -4.95 5.06 13.72
C GLN A 84 -6.17 4.81 14.60
N GLU A 85 -6.21 3.80 15.46
CA GLU A 85 -7.33 3.52 16.41
C GLU A 85 -7.83 4.79 17.13
N ASN A 86 -6.91 5.70 17.51
CA ASN A 86 -7.25 6.99 18.09
C ASN A 86 -7.79 8.03 17.06
N LEU A 87 -7.27 8.05 15.84
CA LEU A 87 -7.64 9.00 14.78
C LEU A 87 -9.11 8.87 14.34
N PHE A 88 -9.68 7.65 14.25
CA PHE A 88 -11.11 7.48 13.96
C PHE A 88 -11.98 8.17 15.01
N GLU A 89 -11.70 7.97 16.29
CA GLU A 89 -12.43 8.62 17.38
C GLU A 89 -12.20 10.14 17.40
N ARG A 90 -10.96 10.61 17.20
CA ARG A 90 -10.63 12.05 17.20
C ARG A 90 -11.39 12.84 16.15
N ILE A 91 -11.59 12.28 14.97
CA ILE A 91 -12.34 12.99 13.93
C ILE A 91 -13.85 12.94 14.15
N GLY A 92 -14.35 12.19 15.14
CA GLY A 92 -15.77 12.02 15.46
C GLY A 92 -16.41 10.78 14.81
N GLY A 93 -15.61 9.77 14.50
CA GLY A 93 -16.07 8.43 14.17
C GLY A 93 -16.87 8.32 12.87
N ARG A 94 -17.80 7.35 12.84
CA ARG A 94 -18.52 6.92 11.63
C ARG A 94 -19.29 8.07 10.97
N GLU A 95 -19.95 8.89 11.75
CA GLU A 95 -20.77 10.01 11.27
C GLU A 95 -19.93 11.00 10.45
N VAL A 96 -18.71 11.31 10.93
CA VAL A 96 -17.80 12.20 10.22
C VAL A 96 -17.23 11.53 8.97
N VAL A 97 -16.86 10.25 9.05
CA VAL A 97 -16.40 9.49 7.87
C VAL A 97 -17.47 9.50 6.76
N GLU A 98 -18.74 9.29 7.10
CA GLU A 98 -19.84 9.36 6.13
C GLU A 98 -20.00 10.74 5.51
N ARG A 99 -19.89 11.81 6.31
CA ARG A 99 -19.89 13.19 5.79
C ARG A 99 -18.71 13.45 4.85
N VAL A 100 -17.49 13.10 5.27
CA VAL A 100 -16.28 13.27 4.45
C VAL A 100 -16.43 12.57 3.11
N VAL A 101 -16.87 11.31 3.12
CA VAL A 101 -17.00 10.54 1.89
C VAL A 101 -18.11 11.12 1.00
N ARG A 102 -19.23 11.58 1.57
CA ARG A 102 -20.27 12.30 0.80
C ARG A 102 -19.71 13.55 0.12
N GLU A 103 -19.08 14.43 0.89
CA GLU A 103 -18.44 15.67 0.40
C GLU A 103 -17.39 15.40 -0.68
N PHE A 104 -16.62 14.32 -0.51
CA PHE A 104 -15.62 13.88 -1.47
C PHE A 104 -16.27 13.44 -2.79
N TYR A 105 -17.30 12.60 -2.75
CA TYR A 105 -17.97 12.14 -3.97
C TYR A 105 -18.76 13.26 -4.67
N ASP A 106 -19.28 14.23 -3.94
CA ASP A 106 -19.92 15.41 -4.55
C ASP A 106 -18.89 16.25 -5.32
N ARG A 107 -17.65 16.37 -4.81
CA ARG A 107 -16.52 17.00 -5.52
C ARG A 107 -16.03 16.20 -6.71
N VAL A 108 -15.98 14.87 -6.60
CA VAL A 108 -15.68 13.98 -7.73
C VAL A 108 -16.71 14.18 -8.83
N ALA A 109 -18.00 14.22 -8.49
CA ALA A 109 -19.08 14.45 -9.44
C ALA A 109 -18.97 15.80 -10.15
N ALA A 110 -18.50 16.84 -9.45
CA ALA A 110 -18.33 18.19 -9.96
C ALA A 110 -17.00 18.44 -10.73
N ASP A 111 -16.03 17.51 -10.71
CA ASP A 111 -14.75 17.62 -11.43
C ASP A 111 -14.78 16.72 -12.68
N PRO A 112 -15.01 17.26 -13.90
CA PRO A 112 -15.17 16.44 -15.10
C PRO A 112 -13.97 15.55 -15.42
N GLU A 113 -12.75 16.00 -15.09
CA GLU A 113 -11.55 15.23 -15.37
C GLU A 113 -11.43 14.02 -14.42
N LEU A 114 -11.71 14.22 -13.13
CA LEU A 114 -11.67 13.13 -12.17
C LEU A 114 -12.89 12.21 -12.37
N ARG A 115 -14.07 12.78 -12.63
CA ARG A 115 -15.33 12.07 -12.85
C ARG A 115 -15.24 11.03 -13.97
N ALA A 116 -14.49 11.34 -15.03
CA ALA A 116 -14.28 10.44 -16.17
C ALA A 116 -13.60 9.11 -15.80
N LEU A 117 -12.93 9.03 -14.63
CA LEU A 117 -12.30 7.81 -14.13
C LEU A 117 -13.24 6.95 -13.28
N PHE A 118 -14.43 7.44 -12.93
CA PHE A 118 -15.38 6.74 -12.07
C PHE A 118 -16.51 6.12 -12.90
N PRO A 119 -17.12 5.01 -12.43
CA PRO A 119 -18.34 4.46 -13.03
C PRO A 119 -19.48 5.47 -13.09
N GLU A 120 -20.51 5.20 -13.90
CA GLU A 120 -21.71 6.05 -13.97
C GLU A 120 -22.40 6.15 -12.61
N ASP A 121 -22.63 5.00 -11.96
CA ASP A 121 -23.10 4.95 -10.59
C ASP A 121 -21.95 5.10 -9.59
N LEU A 122 -22.09 6.08 -8.70
CA LEU A 122 -21.12 6.38 -7.65
C LEU A 122 -21.51 5.80 -6.29
N GLU A 123 -22.73 5.31 -6.12
CA GLU A 123 -23.27 4.85 -4.83
C GLU A 123 -22.44 3.70 -4.28
N HIS A 124 -22.18 2.68 -5.10
CA HIS A 124 -21.36 1.54 -4.69
C HIS A 124 -19.94 1.94 -4.28
N GLY A 125 -19.33 2.86 -5.03
CA GLY A 125 -18.01 3.40 -4.72
C GLY A 125 -18.01 4.15 -3.38
N ARG A 126 -19.06 4.93 -3.14
CA ARG A 126 -19.26 5.72 -1.92
C ARG A 126 -19.33 4.82 -0.70
N GLU A 127 -20.18 3.78 -0.72
CA GLU A 127 -20.31 2.85 0.41
C GLU A 127 -18.99 2.14 0.74
N LYS A 128 -18.32 1.59 -0.28
CA LYS A 128 -17.02 0.93 -0.11
C LYS A 128 -15.98 1.88 0.44
N GLN A 129 -15.94 3.12 -0.03
CA GLN A 129 -14.98 4.12 0.45
C GLN A 129 -15.24 4.45 1.92
N THR A 130 -16.49 4.58 2.35
CA THR A 130 -16.84 4.80 3.77
C THR A 130 -16.35 3.65 4.64
N LEU A 131 -16.64 2.40 4.25
CA LEU A 131 -16.18 1.22 4.99
C LEU A 131 -14.66 1.11 5.02
N PHE A 132 -14.00 1.41 3.90
CA PHE A 132 -12.54 1.40 3.84
C PHE A 132 -11.95 2.47 4.76
N MET A 133 -12.48 3.69 4.75
CA MET A 133 -11.96 4.79 5.56
C MET A 133 -12.20 4.55 7.05
N GLU A 134 -13.36 4.05 7.46
CA GLU A 134 -13.60 3.63 8.84
C GLU A 134 -12.52 2.66 9.32
N GLN A 135 -12.31 1.56 8.59
CA GLN A 135 -11.28 0.59 8.95
C GLN A 135 -9.87 1.20 8.90
N TRP A 136 -9.55 1.98 7.87
CA TRP A 136 -8.21 2.56 7.67
C TRP A 136 -7.85 3.58 8.75
N LEU A 137 -8.86 4.30 9.24
CA LEU A 137 -8.73 5.22 10.36
C LEU A 137 -8.75 4.50 11.70
N GLY A 138 -8.83 3.17 11.78
CA GLY A 138 -8.77 2.42 13.03
C GLY A 138 -10.14 2.09 13.67
N GLY A 139 -11.23 2.30 12.94
CA GLY A 139 -12.56 1.78 13.30
C GLY A 139 -12.70 0.28 13.00
N GLU A 140 -13.93 -0.21 13.00
CA GLU A 140 -14.21 -1.64 12.80
C GLU A 140 -13.77 -2.11 11.41
N ALA A 141 -13.23 -3.33 11.30
CA ALA A 141 -12.71 -3.90 10.06
C ALA A 141 -13.79 -4.37 9.05
N ARG A 142 -14.92 -3.64 8.96
CA ARG A 142 -16.10 -3.99 8.16
C ARG A 142 -15.79 -4.17 6.68
N TYR A 143 -14.91 -3.34 6.12
CA TYR A 143 -14.49 -3.49 4.72
C TYR A 143 -13.87 -4.87 4.47
N SER A 144 -12.95 -5.30 5.34
CA SER A 144 -12.26 -6.58 5.15
C SER A 144 -13.17 -7.77 5.41
N THR A 145 -14.11 -7.63 6.34
CA THR A 145 -15.16 -8.64 6.58
C THR A 145 -16.04 -8.85 5.35
N LEU A 146 -16.45 -7.77 4.67
CA LEU A 146 -17.36 -7.85 3.52
C LEU A 146 -16.66 -8.14 2.20
N TYR A 147 -15.47 -7.58 1.98
CA TYR A 147 -14.80 -7.58 0.67
C TYR A 147 -13.42 -8.23 0.68
N GLY A 148 -13.00 -8.81 1.81
CA GLY A 148 -11.67 -9.37 1.98
C GLY A 148 -10.56 -8.33 1.95
N HIS A 149 -9.32 -8.80 1.80
CA HIS A 149 -8.14 -7.95 1.83
C HIS A 149 -8.21 -6.80 0.80
N PRO A 150 -7.93 -5.53 1.16
CA PRO A 150 -8.14 -4.38 0.29
C PRO A 150 -7.51 -4.46 -1.10
N ARG A 151 -6.26 -4.95 -1.20
CA ARG A 151 -5.52 -5.13 -2.46
C ARG A 151 -5.72 -3.94 -3.43
N LEU A 152 -5.67 -2.72 -2.88
CA LEU A 152 -6.15 -1.51 -3.54
C LEU A 152 -5.56 -1.35 -4.93
N ARG A 153 -4.23 -1.48 -5.08
CA ARG A 153 -3.55 -1.28 -6.35
C ARG A 153 -4.12 -2.14 -7.49
N ILE A 154 -4.35 -3.43 -7.23
CA ILE A 154 -4.91 -4.34 -8.24
C ILE A 154 -6.35 -3.94 -8.58
N ARG A 155 -7.15 -3.56 -7.57
CA ARG A 155 -8.52 -3.07 -7.76
C ARG A 155 -8.62 -1.73 -8.50
N HIS A 156 -7.50 -1.00 -8.62
CA HIS A 156 -7.41 0.26 -9.35
C HIS A 156 -6.83 0.12 -10.77
N PHE A 157 -6.37 -1.08 -11.19
CA PHE A 157 -5.83 -1.28 -12.55
C PHE A 157 -6.82 -1.03 -13.70
N PRO A 158 -8.13 -1.30 -13.56
CA PRO A 158 -9.11 -0.98 -14.60
C PRO A 158 -9.18 0.52 -14.95
N PHE A 159 -8.75 1.38 -14.04
CA PHE A 159 -8.74 2.83 -14.22
C PHE A 159 -7.34 3.31 -14.62
N VAL A 160 -7.26 4.19 -15.61
CA VAL A 160 -6.02 4.85 -16.01
C VAL A 160 -5.76 6.01 -15.05
N ILE A 161 -4.88 5.79 -14.07
CA ILE A 161 -4.58 6.78 -13.03
C ILE A 161 -3.20 7.37 -13.28
N ASP A 162 -3.16 8.67 -13.58
CA ASP A 162 -1.94 9.46 -13.72
C ASP A 162 -1.65 10.29 -12.46
N GLN A 163 -0.56 11.06 -12.49
CA GLN A 163 -0.18 11.97 -11.41
C GLN A 163 -1.23 13.06 -11.15
N LYS A 164 -1.88 13.55 -12.21
CA LYS A 164 -2.88 14.63 -12.13
C LYS A 164 -4.14 14.13 -11.42
N ALA A 165 -4.62 12.94 -11.78
CA ALA A 165 -5.75 12.27 -11.16
C ALA A 165 -5.49 11.99 -9.67
N ALA A 166 -4.31 11.45 -9.32
CA ALA A 166 -3.94 11.22 -7.92
C ALA A 166 -3.88 12.54 -7.11
N GLY A 167 -3.34 13.60 -7.71
CA GLY A 167 -3.30 14.94 -7.11
C GLY A 167 -4.70 15.54 -6.91
N ARG A 168 -5.57 15.46 -7.92
CA ARG A 168 -6.97 15.89 -7.84
C ARG A 168 -7.72 15.13 -6.75
N TRP A 169 -7.56 13.81 -6.69
CA TRP A 169 -8.16 12.97 -5.66
C TRP A 169 -7.75 13.43 -4.25
N LEU A 170 -6.45 13.61 -4.00
CA LEU A 170 -5.95 14.05 -2.69
C LEU A 170 -6.44 15.45 -2.32
N ARG A 171 -6.47 16.38 -3.29
CA ARG A 171 -6.98 17.73 -3.08
C ARG A 171 -8.45 17.72 -2.67
N HIS A 172 -9.29 17.02 -3.43
CA HIS A 172 -10.72 16.91 -3.13
C HIS A 172 -10.99 16.22 -1.80
N PHE A 173 -10.21 15.18 -1.47
CA PHE A 173 -10.33 14.50 -0.17
C PHE A 173 -9.94 15.43 0.99
N GLY A 174 -8.88 16.23 0.84
CA GLY A 174 -8.50 17.25 1.82
C GLY A 174 -9.56 18.34 2.00
N GLU A 175 -10.16 18.82 0.90
CA GLU A 175 -11.27 19.78 0.93
C GLU A 175 -12.53 19.19 1.58
N ALA A 176 -12.81 17.90 1.35
CA ALA A 176 -13.92 17.18 1.96
C ALA A 176 -13.74 17.00 3.47
N LEU A 177 -12.51 16.70 3.93
CA LEU A 177 -12.21 16.64 5.37
C LEU A 177 -12.47 17.99 6.06
N ARG A 178 -12.01 19.10 5.46
CA ARG A 178 -12.29 20.45 5.99
C ARG A 178 -13.78 20.76 6.03
N ALA A 179 -14.50 20.47 4.94
CA ALA A 179 -15.94 20.71 4.87
C ALA A 179 -16.73 19.90 5.91
N ALA A 180 -16.26 18.70 6.26
CA ALA A 180 -16.86 17.85 7.28
C ALA A 180 -16.52 18.26 8.73
N GLY A 181 -15.69 19.30 8.92
CA GLY A 181 -15.31 19.84 10.22
C GLY A 181 -14.10 19.15 10.87
N VAL A 182 -13.30 18.39 10.12
CA VAL A 182 -12.08 17.77 10.65
C VAL A 182 -11.01 18.84 10.90
N GLY A 183 -10.31 18.77 12.03
CA GLY A 183 -9.25 19.71 12.39
C GLY A 183 -8.03 19.61 11.45
N GLU A 184 -7.34 20.73 11.22
CA GLU A 184 -6.13 20.76 10.37
C GLU A 184 -5.01 19.79 10.83
N PRO A 185 -4.76 19.55 12.13
CA PRO A 185 -3.80 18.53 12.56
C PRO A 185 -4.17 17.12 12.09
N GLU A 186 -5.43 16.71 12.25
CA GLU A 186 -5.95 15.43 11.79
C GLU A 186 -5.94 15.34 10.26
N ILE A 187 -6.30 16.42 9.55
CA ILE A 187 -6.22 16.50 8.09
C ILE A 187 -4.79 16.25 7.63
N ALA A 188 -3.81 16.92 8.24
CA ALA A 188 -2.40 16.74 7.89
C ALA A 188 -1.94 15.29 8.10
N GLU A 189 -2.35 14.66 9.22
CA GLU A 189 -2.04 13.25 9.47
C GLU A 189 -2.69 12.31 8.44
N ILE A 190 -3.98 12.51 8.15
CA ILE A 190 -4.71 11.70 7.18
C ILE A 190 -4.08 11.84 5.79
N LEU A 191 -3.80 13.07 5.34
CA LEU A 191 -3.18 13.31 4.04
C LEU A 191 -1.73 12.78 3.97
N ALA A 192 -0.97 12.81 5.06
CA ALA A 192 0.34 12.18 5.13
C ALA A 192 0.26 10.65 4.96
N GLY A 193 -0.82 10.02 5.43
CA GLY A 193 -1.11 8.61 5.22
C GLY A 193 -1.62 8.29 3.81
N LEU A 194 -2.58 9.07 3.31
CA LEU A 194 -3.21 8.87 2.00
C LEU A 194 -2.28 9.22 0.84
N GLY A 195 -1.38 10.19 1.00
CA GLY A 195 -0.48 10.66 -0.05
C GLY A 195 0.36 9.54 -0.70
N PRO A 196 1.16 8.78 0.08
CA PRO A 196 1.89 7.62 -0.44
C PRO A 196 0.98 6.56 -1.05
N MET A 197 -0.21 6.33 -0.47
CA MET A 197 -1.18 5.35 -0.95
C MET A 197 -1.75 5.75 -2.33
N ALA A 198 -2.16 7.01 -2.50
CA ALA A 198 -2.65 7.54 -3.77
C ALA A 198 -1.57 7.49 -4.85
N ARG A 199 -0.32 7.87 -4.52
CA ARG A 199 0.83 7.71 -5.43
C ARG A 199 1.04 6.24 -5.82
N HIS A 200 0.82 5.32 -4.89
CA HIS A 200 0.88 3.88 -5.16
C HIS A 200 -0.28 3.38 -6.04
N MET A 201 -1.31 4.16 -6.37
CA MET A 201 -2.36 3.76 -7.33
C MET A 201 -2.02 4.10 -8.78
N ILE A 202 -1.06 5.01 -9.01
CA ILE A 202 -0.69 5.49 -10.35
C ILE A 202 -0.22 4.34 -11.24
N ASN A 203 -0.77 4.28 -12.45
CA ASN A 203 -0.62 3.17 -13.37
C ASN A 203 -0.73 3.55 -14.87
N ASN A 204 -0.83 4.84 -15.21
CA ASN A 204 -1.01 5.31 -16.59
C ASN A 204 0.07 4.81 -17.55
N ASP A 205 1.33 4.74 -17.10
CA ASP A 205 2.47 4.30 -17.92
C ASP A 205 2.76 2.80 -17.78
N GLN A 206 1.78 2.01 -17.35
CA GLN A 206 1.96 0.58 -17.07
C GLN A 206 1.03 -0.28 -17.91
N ASP A 207 1.58 -1.38 -18.40
CA ASP A 207 0.84 -2.49 -18.98
C ASP A 207 0.30 -3.37 -17.85
N VAL A 208 -0.91 -3.04 -17.41
CA VAL A 208 -1.66 -3.75 -16.35
C VAL A 208 -3.04 -4.11 -16.88
N PRO A 209 -3.67 -5.18 -16.36
CA PRO A 209 -5.02 -5.56 -16.78
C PRO A 209 -6.00 -4.39 -16.62
N ARG A 210 -6.61 -3.97 -17.74
CA ARG A 210 -7.64 -2.92 -17.75
C ARG A 210 -9.05 -3.48 -17.64
N ASP A 211 -9.18 -4.76 -18.00
CA ASP A 211 -10.40 -5.49 -17.71
C ASP A 211 -10.53 -5.66 -16.20
N PRO A 212 -11.74 -5.49 -15.66
CA PRO A 212 -11.96 -5.68 -14.26
C PRO A 212 -11.68 -7.14 -13.84
N ILE A 213 -10.84 -7.30 -12.81
CA ILE A 213 -10.47 -8.63 -12.29
C ILE A 213 -11.60 -9.16 -11.39
N GLY A 214 -12.49 -9.99 -11.94
CA GLY A 214 -13.62 -10.62 -11.22
C GLY A 214 -14.86 -9.72 -11.13
N ASP A 215 -15.72 -9.94 -10.14
CA ASP A 215 -16.89 -9.09 -9.83
C ASP A 215 -16.46 -7.68 -9.40
N VAL A 216 -15.96 -6.90 -10.35
CA VAL A 216 -15.65 -5.48 -10.18
C VAL A 216 -16.83 -4.63 -10.65
N PHE A 217 -17.76 -5.20 -11.41
CA PHE A 217 -19.15 -4.79 -11.42
C PHE A 217 -19.86 -5.64 -10.37
N LEU A 218 -20.06 -5.07 -9.18
CA LEU A 218 -20.92 -5.68 -8.18
C LEU A 218 -22.35 -5.37 -8.58
N THR A 219 -23.08 -6.39 -9.03
CA THR A 219 -24.54 -6.42 -8.87
C THR A 219 -24.93 -6.25 -7.42
#